data_AF-A0A8J0TR40-F1
#
_entry.id   AF-A0A8J0TR40-F1
#
_cell.length_a   1.000
_cell.length_b   1.000
_cell.length_c   1.000
_cell.angle_alpha   90.00
_cell.angle_beta   90.00
_cell.angle_gamma   90.00
#
_symmetry.space_group_name_H-M   'P 1'
#
loop_
_entity.id
_entity.type
_entity.pdbx_description
1 polymer ?
#
loop_
_entity_poly.entity_id
_entity_poly.type
_entity_poly.pdbx_seq_one_letter_code
_entity_poly.pdbx_strand_id
1 'polypeptide(L)'
;YVLVAKIHYITDNIYCCGAGVAADAENVTQLLSSNLHIHAMSTGRQPRVCTANRMLKQMLYRYHGHIGASIIVGGVDIKGPHLYSIFPHGSTDTVPFTALGSGSDAAIAVLEDRFKPNMELEDGKRLVTEAITAGIMCDLGSGSGVDLCIITKEEARVLRGHTITETRGKRLASYRYARGTTPVLGETITRLELVEESVHIMETDETC
;
A
#
# COMPACT_ATOMS: atom_id res chain seq x y z
N TYR A 1 -16.55 2.57 -3.89
CA TYR A 1 -15.74 1.35 -3.91
C TYR A 1 -14.75 1.47 -2.77
N VAL A 2 -14.80 0.59 -1.77
CA VAL A 2 -13.74 0.52 -0.77
C VAL A 2 -12.62 -0.29 -1.42
N LEU A 3 -11.68 0.39 -2.07
CA LEU A 3 -10.49 -0.23 -2.64
C LEU A 3 -9.49 -0.43 -1.50
N VAL A 4 -9.01 -1.66 -1.34
CA VAL A 4 -7.96 -1.98 -0.36
C VAL A 4 -6.64 -1.46 -0.91
N ALA A 5 -6.08 -0.43 -0.28
CA ALA A 5 -4.79 0.14 -0.67
C ALA A 5 -3.66 -0.77 -0.17
N LYS A 6 -2.88 -1.32 -1.10
CA LYS A 6 -1.70 -2.15 -0.79
C LYS A 6 -0.39 -1.36 -0.80
N ILE A 7 -0.42 -0.13 -1.33
CA ILE A 7 0.72 0.80 -1.34
C ILE A 7 0.65 1.65 -0.07
N HIS A 8 1.63 1.48 0.81
CA HIS A 8 1.75 2.19 2.07
C HIS A 8 2.86 3.24 1.99
N TYR A 9 2.55 4.43 2.49
CA TYR A 9 3.51 5.51 2.67
C TYR A 9 4.44 5.17 3.85
N ILE A 10 5.75 5.34 3.64
CA ILE A 10 6.75 5.13 4.69
C ILE A 10 7.43 6.46 5.04
N THR A 11 8.02 7.12 4.04
CA THR A 11 8.61 8.47 4.11
C THR A 11 8.46 9.14 2.75
N ASP A 12 8.80 10.42 2.63
CA ASP A 12 8.65 11.19 1.38
C ASP A 12 9.36 10.55 0.16
N ASN A 13 10.43 9.83 0.40
CA ASN A 13 11.26 9.18 -0.61
C ASN A 13 11.15 7.64 -0.65
N ILE A 14 10.34 7.03 0.22
CA ILE A 14 10.21 5.57 0.34
C ILE A 14 8.73 5.18 0.43
N TYR A 15 8.33 4.22 -0.39
CA TYR A 15 7.05 3.54 -0.30
C TYR A 15 7.25 2.04 -0.17
N CYS A 16 6.21 1.35 0.30
CA CYS A 16 6.21 -0.09 0.34
C CYS A 16 4.88 -0.67 -0.13
N CYS A 17 4.93 -1.90 -0.63
CA CYS A 17 3.77 -2.67 -1.03
C CYS A 17 3.67 -3.90 -0.14
N GLY A 18 2.50 -4.11 0.46
CA GLY A 18 2.21 -5.26 1.31
C GLY A 18 1.55 -6.42 0.55
N ALA A 19 2.03 -7.64 0.79
CA ALA A 19 1.45 -8.90 0.35
C ALA A 19 1.44 -9.92 1.52
N GLY A 20 0.69 -11.01 1.36
CA GLY A 20 0.51 -12.01 2.42
C GLY A 20 -0.63 -11.64 3.38
N VAL A 21 -0.42 -11.79 4.68
CA VAL A 21 -1.42 -11.48 5.70
C VAL A 21 -1.59 -9.96 5.81
N ALA A 22 -2.77 -9.47 5.46
CA ALA A 22 -3.04 -8.02 5.34
C ALA A 22 -2.80 -7.26 6.65
N ALA A 23 -3.29 -7.77 7.78
CA ALA A 23 -3.13 -7.14 9.08
C ALA A 23 -1.66 -7.07 9.51
N ASP A 24 -0.88 -8.11 9.22
CA ASP A 24 0.55 -8.14 9.52
C ASP A 24 1.30 -7.10 8.69
N ALA A 25 1.04 -7.04 7.38
CA ALA A 25 1.66 -6.07 6.49
C ALA A 25 1.34 -4.63 6.92
N GLU A 26 0.08 -4.34 7.25
CA GLU A 26 -0.33 -3.00 7.70
C GLU A 26 0.37 -2.60 9.01
N ASN A 27 0.36 -3.46 10.02
CA ASN A 27 0.98 -3.15 11.32
C ASN A 27 2.51 -3.01 11.21
N VAL A 28 3.17 -3.88 10.44
CA VAL A 28 4.62 -3.84 10.22
C VAL A 28 5.03 -2.56 9.49
N THR A 29 4.28 -2.16 8.46
CA THR A 29 4.58 -0.95 7.67
C THR A 29 4.32 0.32 8.46
N GLN A 30 3.26 0.37 9.27
CA GLN A 30 3.01 1.49 10.19
C GLN A 30 4.12 1.64 11.23
N LEU A 31 4.55 0.53 11.84
CA LEU A 31 5.66 0.55 12.81
C LEU A 31 6.98 0.99 12.15
N LEU A 32 7.24 0.52 10.94
CA LEU A 32 8.41 0.95 10.16
C LEU A 32 8.36 2.46 9.88
N SER A 33 7.23 2.97 9.39
CA SER A 33 7.07 4.39 9.08
C SER A 33 7.31 5.26 10.31
N SER A 34 6.74 4.89 11.46
CA SER A 34 6.94 5.61 12.72
C SER A 34 8.42 5.65 13.13
N ASN A 35 9.10 4.50 13.11
CA ASN A 35 10.50 4.44 13.49
C ASN A 35 11.42 5.21 12.53
N LEU A 36 11.12 5.21 11.22
CA LEU A 36 11.88 5.98 10.25
C LEU A 36 11.63 7.48 10.39
N HIS A 37 10.42 7.92 10.74
CA HIS A 37 10.15 9.31 11.06
C HIS A 37 10.96 9.77 12.28
N ILE A 38 10.98 8.97 13.35
CA ILE A 38 11.81 9.26 14.54
C ILE A 38 13.29 9.32 14.15
N HIS A 39 13.76 8.40 13.33
CA HIS A 39 15.14 8.40 12.83
C HIS A 39 15.45 9.64 11.97
N ALA A 40 14.54 10.05 11.10
CA ALA A 40 14.68 11.24 10.26
C ALA A 40 14.78 12.51 11.12
N MET A 41 13.88 12.65 12.10
CA MET A 41 13.88 13.78 13.04
C MET A 41 15.15 13.82 13.89
N SER A 42 15.62 12.67 14.39
CA SER A 42 16.84 12.60 15.19
C SER A 42 18.10 12.90 14.39
N THR A 43 18.17 12.46 13.13
CA THR A 43 19.34 12.68 12.27
C THR A 43 19.31 14.01 11.54
N GLY A 44 18.15 14.67 11.46
CA GLY A 44 17.92 15.86 10.64
C GLY A 44 18.14 15.60 9.15
N ARG A 45 18.02 14.34 8.69
CA ARG A 45 18.33 13.93 7.31
C ARG A 45 17.27 12.96 6.78
N GLN A 46 17.12 12.94 5.45
CA GLN A 46 16.24 11.99 4.79
C GLN A 46 16.72 10.54 5.01
N PRO A 47 15.83 9.62 5.40
CA PRO A 47 16.18 8.21 5.58
C PRO A 47 16.63 7.53 4.28
N ARG A 48 17.56 6.58 4.43
CA ARG A 48 18.04 5.73 3.34
C ARG A 48 17.17 4.48 3.22
N VAL A 49 17.00 3.99 1.99
CA VAL A 49 16.18 2.78 1.72
C VAL A 49 16.78 1.55 2.42
N CYS A 50 18.11 1.48 2.53
CA CYS A 50 18.79 0.38 3.23
C CYS A 50 18.48 0.34 4.74
N THR A 51 18.19 1.49 5.37
CA THR A 51 17.76 1.55 6.77
C THR A 51 16.40 0.88 6.93
N ALA A 52 15.45 1.20 6.04
CA ALA A 52 14.13 0.58 6.02
C ALA A 52 14.23 -0.95 5.85
N ASN A 53 15.03 -1.40 4.88
CA ASN A 53 15.28 -2.83 4.65
C ASN A 53 15.88 -3.51 5.90
N ARG A 54 16.86 -2.88 6.56
CA ARG A 54 17.51 -3.44 7.75
C ARG A 54 16.53 -3.61 8.92
N MET A 55 15.66 -2.62 9.15
CA MET A 55 14.68 -2.67 10.24
C MET A 55 13.64 -3.76 10.01
N LEU A 56 13.10 -3.85 8.79
CA LEU A 56 12.14 -4.88 8.43
C LEU A 56 12.71 -6.28 8.56
N LYS A 57 13.90 -6.55 7.99
CA LYS A 57 14.47 -7.89 8.06
C LYS A 57 14.78 -8.34 9.48
N GLN A 58 15.24 -7.43 10.35
CA GLN A 58 15.48 -7.74 11.76
C GLN A 58 14.18 -8.04 12.49
N MET A 59 13.14 -7.24 12.24
CA MET A 59 11.83 -7.45 12.83
C MET A 59 11.24 -8.80 12.41
N LEU A 60 11.14 -9.06 11.11
CA LEU A 60 10.55 -10.30 10.59
C LEU A 60 11.34 -11.55 11.03
N TYR A 61 12.67 -11.49 10.99
CA TYR A 61 13.52 -12.57 11.48
C TYR A 61 13.33 -12.83 12.98
N ARG A 62 13.14 -11.79 13.81
CA ARG A 62 12.86 -11.94 15.25
C ARG A 62 11.62 -12.79 15.51
N TYR A 63 10.61 -12.67 14.65
CA TYR A 63 9.38 -13.45 14.75
C TYR A 63 9.44 -14.80 14.01
N HIS A 64 10.60 -15.22 13.49
CA HIS A 64 10.82 -16.54 12.90
C HIS A 64 9.78 -16.94 11.82
N GLY A 65 9.27 -15.96 11.07
CA GLY A 65 8.26 -16.19 10.03
C GLY A 65 6.80 -16.30 10.52
N HIS A 66 6.52 -16.07 11.81
CA HIS A 66 5.14 -16.01 12.32
C HIS A 66 4.36 -14.80 11.83
N ILE A 67 5.06 -13.72 11.46
CA ILE A 67 4.47 -12.56 10.80
C ILE A 67 4.45 -12.85 9.30
N GLY A 68 3.27 -13.07 8.75
CA GLY A 68 3.06 -13.50 7.36
C GLY A 68 3.10 -12.36 6.34
N ALA A 69 3.94 -11.34 6.57
CA ALA A 69 4.05 -10.17 5.71
C ALA A 69 5.18 -10.33 4.69
N SER A 70 4.81 -10.28 3.40
CA SER A 70 5.74 -10.18 2.28
C SER A 70 5.73 -8.73 1.80
N ILE A 71 6.87 -8.05 1.83
CA ILE A 71 6.94 -6.60 1.61
C ILE A 71 7.90 -6.29 0.48
N ILE A 72 7.47 -5.46 -0.46
CA ILE A 72 8.37 -4.81 -1.43
C ILE A 72 8.61 -3.40 -0.91
N VAL A 73 9.88 -3.00 -0.76
CA VAL A 73 10.28 -1.64 -0.39
C VAL A 73 11.01 -1.02 -1.56
N GLY A 74 10.49 0.11 -2.04
CA GLY A 74 11.09 0.90 -3.11
C GLY A 74 11.28 2.34 -2.68
N GLY A 75 12.41 2.92 -3.03
CA GLY A 75 12.67 4.32 -2.74
C GLY A 75 13.86 4.87 -3.50
N VAL A 76 14.02 6.18 -3.44
CA VAL A 76 15.15 6.88 -4.02
C VAL A 76 15.91 7.58 -2.90
N ASP A 77 17.19 7.25 -2.76
CA ASP A 77 18.08 7.93 -1.81
C ASP A 77 19.24 8.64 -2.54
N ILE A 78 20.17 9.18 -1.77
CA ILE A 78 21.34 9.89 -2.29
C ILE A 78 22.25 9.02 -3.19
N LYS A 79 22.21 7.69 -3.05
CA LYS A 79 22.96 6.74 -3.89
C LYS A 79 22.18 6.37 -5.14
N GLY A 80 20.85 6.51 -5.13
CA GLY A 80 19.99 6.31 -6.27
C GLY A 80 18.73 5.51 -5.93
N PRO A 81 18.04 4.98 -6.95
CA PRO A 81 16.89 4.11 -6.75
C PRO A 81 17.32 2.75 -6.20
N HIS A 82 16.60 2.27 -5.19
CA HIS A 82 16.79 0.96 -4.61
C HIS A 82 15.44 0.25 -4.44
N LEU A 83 15.41 -1.03 -4.83
CA LEU A 83 14.26 -1.91 -4.71
C LEU A 83 14.67 -3.16 -3.94
N TYR A 84 13.89 -3.48 -2.91
CA TYR A 84 14.09 -4.66 -2.06
C TYR A 84 12.81 -5.48 -1.99
N SER A 85 12.92 -6.79 -2.18
CA SER A 85 11.90 -7.75 -1.78
C SER A 85 12.27 -8.35 -0.44
N ILE A 86 11.30 -8.43 0.48
CA ILE A 86 11.50 -8.92 1.84
C ILE A 86 10.44 -9.98 2.11
N PHE A 87 10.89 -11.19 2.40
CA PHE A 87 10.01 -12.32 2.67
C PHE A 87 9.72 -12.45 4.17
N PRO A 88 8.64 -13.17 4.57
CA PRO A 88 8.19 -13.28 5.96
C PRO A 88 9.25 -13.80 6.95
N HIS A 89 10.20 -14.59 6.46
CA HIS A 89 11.30 -15.14 7.28
C HIS A 89 12.51 -14.20 7.42
N GLY A 90 12.43 -12.99 6.87
CA GLY A 90 13.47 -11.96 6.96
C GLY A 90 14.60 -12.08 5.94
N SER A 91 14.48 -12.95 4.93
CA SER A 91 15.35 -12.89 3.76
C SER A 91 15.03 -11.67 2.91
N THR A 92 16.05 -11.16 2.23
CA THR A 92 15.96 -9.91 1.48
C THR A 92 16.76 -10.01 0.21
N ASP A 93 16.15 -9.70 -0.93
CA ASP A 93 16.83 -9.64 -2.21
C ASP A 93 16.85 -8.21 -2.74
N THR A 94 17.91 -7.88 -3.49
CA THR A 94 18.05 -6.61 -4.20
C THR A 94 18.03 -6.91 -5.68
N VAL A 95 16.97 -6.49 -6.36
CA VAL A 95 16.71 -6.87 -7.75
C VAL A 95 16.15 -5.68 -8.54
N PRO A 96 16.38 -5.61 -9.86
CA PRO A 96 15.89 -4.51 -10.69
C PRO A 96 14.35 -4.48 -10.81
N PHE A 97 13.70 -5.64 -10.72
CA PHE A 97 12.25 -5.79 -10.68
C PHE A 97 11.89 -7.02 -9.83
N THR A 98 10.69 -7.03 -9.28
CA THR A 98 10.16 -8.15 -8.50
C THR A 98 8.63 -8.08 -8.44
N ALA A 99 7.99 -9.21 -8.17
CA ALA A 99 6.56 -9.28 -7.86
C ALA A 99 6.36 -10.26 -6.71
N LEU A 100 5.44 -9.94 -5.80
CA LEU A 100 5.04 -10.76 -4.67
C LEU A 100 3.51 -10.89 -4.63
N GLY A 101 3.00 -11.93 -3.99
CA GLY A 101 1.57 -12.24 -3.90
C GLY A 101 1.18 -13.46 -4.72
N SER A 102 -0.11 -13.81 -4.76
CA SER A 102 -0.59 -14.99 -5.51
C SER A 102 -0.47 -14.83 -7.02
N GLY A 103 -0.66 -13.62 -7.55
CA GLY A 103 -0.50 -13.31 -8.97
C GLY A 103 0.94 -12.98 -9.41
N SER A 104 1.94 -13.24 -8.57
CA SER A 104 3.34 -12.88 -8.87
C SER A 104 3.88 -13.60 -10.11
N ASP A 105 3.49 -14.85 -10.34
CA ASP A 105 4.06 -15.67 -11.41
C ASP A 105 3.73 -15.11 -12.80
N ALA A 106 2.46 -14.71 -13.02
CA ALA A 106 2.03 -14.05 -14.25
C ALA A 106 2.69 -12.67 -14.42
N ALA A 107 2.86 -11.92 -13.32
CA ALA A 107 3.53 -10.63 -13.36
C ALA A 107 5.02 -10.77 -13.71
N ILE A 108 5.72 -11.73 -13.10
CA ILE A 108 7.13 -12.03 -13.40
C ILE A 108 7.30 -12.43 -14.86
N ALA A 109 6.41 -13.25 -15.42
CA ALA A 109 6.49 -13.66 -16.83
C ALA A 109 6.50 -12.45 -17.80
N VAL A 110 5.66 -11.44 -17.55
CA VAL A 110 5.62 -10.21 -18.36
C VAL A 110 6.85 -9.34 -18.12
N LEU A 111 7.30 -9.24 -16.86
CA LEU A 111 8.49 -8.47 -16.50
C LEU A 111 9.74 -9.06 -17.18
N GLU A 112 9.94 -10.38 -17.12
CA GLU A 112 11.08 -11.06 -17.76
C GLU A 112 11.09 -10.91 -19.29
N ASP A 113 9.92 -10.96 -19.94
CA ASP A 113 9.80 -10.84 -21.40
C ASP A 113 10.17 -9.42 -21.91
N ARG A 114 9.76 -8.38 -21.18
CA ARG A 114 9.74 -6.99 -21.70
C ARG A 114 10.66 -6.02 -20.99
N PHE A 115 11.21 -6.38 -19.83
CA PHE A 115 12.08 -5.49 -19.07
C PHE A 115 13.36 -5.16 -19.83
N LYS A 116 13.75 -3.89 -19.77
CA LYS A 116 15.05 -3.40 -20.26
C LYS A 116 15.69 -2.53 -19.20
N PRO A 117 17.03 -2.55 -19.05
CA PRO A 117 17.70 -1.61 -18.19
C PRO A 117 17.52 -0.18 -18.70
N ASN A 118 17.36 0.79 -17.78
CA ASN A 118 17.24 2.22 -18.07
C ASN A 118 16.06 2.59 -19.00
N MET A 119 14.89 2.01 -18.77
CA MET A 119 13.66 2.40 -19.48
C MET A 119 13.24 3.83 -19.14
N GLU A 120 12.61 4.48 -20.11
CA GLU A 120 11.91 5.76 -19.90
C GLU A 120 10.72 5.58 -18.96
N LEU A 121 10.37 6.65 -18.24
CA LEU A 121 9.34 6.62 -17.20
C LEU A 121 7.98 6.11 -17.72
N GLU A 122 7.55 6.58 -18.89
CA GLU A 122 6.26 6.16 -19.48
C GLU A 122 6.26 4.70 -19.93
N ASP A 123 7.38 4.22 -20.48
CA ASP A 123 7.54 2.80 -20.83
C ASP A 123 7.53 1.91 -19.58
N GLY A 124 8.15 2.38 -18.49
CA GLY A 124 8.11 1.72 -17.20
C GLY A 124 6.69 1.63 -16.61
N LYS A 125 5.92 2.73 -16.68
CA LYS A 125 4.49 2.72 -16.25
C LYS A 125 3.68 1.71 -17.04
N ARG A 126 3.84 1.67 -18.37
CA ARG A 126 3.14 0.71 -19.23
C ARG A 126 3.52 -0.72 -18.86
N LEU A 127 4.81 -1.02 -18.70
CA LEU A 127 5.29 -2.36 -18.34
C LEU A 127 4.70 -2.84 -17.01
N VAL A 128 4.75 -2.02 -15.95
CA VAL A 128 4.18 -2.37 -14.64
C VAL A 128 2.66 -2.57 -14.73
N THR A 129 1.97 -1.72 -15.50
CA THR A 129 0.52 -1.85 -15.71
C THR A 129 0.17 -3.15 -16.42
N GLU A 130 0.91 -3.53 -17.45
CA GLU A 130 0.74 -4.81 -18.16
C GLU A 130 1.03 -6.01 -17.26
N ALA A 131 2.09 -5.96 -16.44
CA ALA A 131 2.45 -7.03 -15.52
C ALA A 131 1.38 -7.26 -14.44
N ILE A 132 0.86 -6.20 -13.82
CA ILE A 132 -0.24 -6.32 -12.85
C ILE A 132 -1.53 -6.74 -13.53
N THR A 133 -1.81 -6.27 -14.75
CA THR A 133 -2.98 -6.70 -15.52
C THR A 133 -2.92 -8.20 -15.84
N ALA A 134 -1.75 -8.75 -16.19
CA ALA A 134 -1.57 -10.19 -16.35
C ALA A 134 -1.84 -10.94 -15.04
N GLY A 135 -1.35 -10.44 -13.91
CA GLY A 135 -1.69 -10.97 -12.59
C GLY A 135 -3.20 -10.96 -12.30
N ILE A 136 -3.89 -9.86 -12.60
CA ILE A 136 -5.34 -9.73 -12.44
C ILE A 136 -6.11 -10.74 -13.30
N MET A 137 -5.70 -10.95 -14.55
CA MET A 137 -6.42 -11.83 -15.49
C MET A 137 -6.15 -13.31 -15.26
N CYS A 138 -5.00 -13.66 -14.65
CA CYS A 138 -4.55 -15.04 -14.49
C CYS A 138 -4.63 -15.58 -13.05
N ASP A 139 -4.85 -14.74 -12.03
CA ASP A 139 -4.97 -15.15 -10.63
C ASP A 139 -6.33 -14.79 -10.03
N LEU A 140 -6.97 -15.76 -9.35
CA LEU A 140 -8.28 -15.59 -8.70
C LEU A 140 -8.20 -14.68 -7.46
N GLY A 141 -7.03 -14.62 -6.80
CA GLY A 141 -6.79 -13.79 -5.63
C GLY A 141 -6.47 -12.33 -5.96
N SER A 142 -6.31 -12.01 -7.24
CA SER A 142 -5.94 -10.69 -7.76
C SER A 142 -7.07 -10.11 -8.59
N GLY A 143 -7.32 -8.80 -8.49
CA GLY A 143 -8.43 -8.19 -9.22
C GLY A 143 -8.63 -6.70 -8.96
N SER A 144 -9.74 -6.18 -9.48
CA SER A 144 -10.17 -4.78 -9.44
C SER A 144 -9.47 -3.86 -10.44
N GLY A 145 -8.39 -3.21 -10.04
CA GLY A 145 -7.72 -2.19 -10.85
C GLY A 145 -6.29 -2.02 -10.40
N VAL A 146 -5.53 -1.27 -11.19
CA VAL A 146 -4.10 -1.08 -10.99
C VAL A 146 -3.86 0.27 -10.32
N ASP A 147 -3.15 0.24 -9.18
CA ASP A 147 -2.60 1.42 -8.53
C ASP A 147 -1.11 1.51 -8.88
N LEU A 148 -0.62 2.70 -9.21
CA LEU A 148 0.79 2.96 -9.49
C LEU A 148 1.38 3.93 -8.47
N CYS A 149 2.63 3.70 -8.09
CA CYS A 149 3.42 4.67 -7.33
C CYS A 149 4.69 4.97 -8.12
N ILE A 150 4.92 6.25 -8.39
CA ILE A 150 6.08 6.75 -9.12
C ILE A 150 6.94 7.47 -8.10
N ILE A 151 8.18 7.03 -7.94
CA ILE A 151 9.14 7.63 -7.02
C ILE A 151 10.33 8.11 -7.85
N THR A 152 10.57 9.41 -7.83
CA THR A 152 11.71 10.06 -8.48
C THR A 152 12.57 10.74 -7.40
N LYS A 153 13.66 11.40 -7.81
CA LYS A 153 14.49 12.18 -6.87
C LYS A 153 13.77 13.42 -6.32
N GLU A 154 12.83 13.95 -7.08
CA GLU A 154 12.16 15.22 -6.77
C GLU A 154 10.82 14.99 -6.08
N GLU A 155 10.03 14.06 -6.62
CA GLU A 155 8.69 13.77 -6.11
C GLU A 155 8.39 12.27 -6.04
N ALA A 156 7.47 11.94 -5.12
CA ALA A 156 6.83 10.65 -5.06
C ALA A 156 5.32 10.81 -5.14
N ARG A 157 4.70 10.19 -6.14
CA ARG A 157 3.27 10.34 -6.47
C ARG A 157 2.59 8.99 -6.56
N VAL A 158 1.47 8.86 -5.86
CA VAL A 158 0.58 7.69 -5.94
C VAL A 158 -0.60 8.01 -6.86
N LEU A 159 -0.77 7.18 -7.90
CA LEU A 159 -1.89 7.20 -8.83
C LEU A 159 -2.83 6.04 -8.48
N ARG A 160 -3.92 6.35 -7.78
CA ARG A 160 -4.96 5.36 -7.45
C ARG A 160 -5.93 5.19 -8.61
N GLY A 161 -6.27 3.94 -8.93
CA GLY A 161 -7.16 3.60 -10.04
C GLY A 161 -6.63 4.03 -11.40
N HIS A 162 -5.32 3.89 -11.62
CA HIS A 162 -4.67 4.25 -12.90
C HIS A 162 -5.30 3.50 -14.08
N THR A 163 -5.60 2.22 -13.90
CA THR A 163 -6.31 1.40 -14.89
C THR A 163 -7.41 0.62 -14.19
N ILE A 164 -8.61 0.69 -14.74
CA ILE A 164 -9.75 -0.11 -14.30
C ILE A 164 -9.91 -1.23 -15.32
N THR A 165 -9.69 -2.47 -14.91
CA THR A 165 -9.83 -3.64 -15.80
C THR A 165 -11.27 -4.12 -15.85
N GLU A 166 -11.94 -4.11 -14.69
CA GLU A 166 -13.29 -4.65 -14.54
C GLU A 166 -14.33 -3.55 -14.30
N THR A 167 -15.46 -3.64 -14.99
CA THR A 167 -16.62 -2.77 -14.73
C THR A 167 -17.80 -3.60 -14.24
N ARG A 168 -18.40 -3.17 -13.13
CA ARG A 168 -19.56 -3.86 -12.57
C ARG A 168 -20.76 -3.71 -13.52
N GLY A 169 -21.34 -4.83 -13.91
CA GLY A 169 -22.58 -4.85 -14.70
C GLY A 169 -23.72 -4.08 -14.04
N LYS A 170 -24.59 -3.47 -14.87
CA LYS A 170 -25.78 -2.76 -14.37
C LYS A 170 -26.77 -3.78 -13.81
N ARG A 171 -27.33 -3.50 -12.63
CA ARG A 171 -28.42 -4.32 -12.07
C ARG A 171 -29.65 -4.19 -12.96
N LEU A 172 -30.19 -5.33 -13.42
CA LEU A 172 -31.36 -5.37 -14.31
C LEU A 172 -32.68 -5.11 -13.57
N ALA A 173 -32.76 -5.46 -12.29
CA ALA A 173 -33.96 -5.34 -11.47
C ALA A 173 -33.70 -4.58 -10.17
N SER A 174 -34.73 -3.89 -9.68
CA SER A 174 -34.76 -3.28 -8.36
C SER A 174 -35.33 -4.26 -7.35
N TYR A 175 -34.61 -4.48 -6.25
CA TYR A 175 -35.03 -5.33 -5.13
C TYR A 175 -35.33 -4.48 -3.88
N ARG A 176 -35.82 -3.26 -4.08
CA ARG A 176 -36.19 -2.36 -2.99
C ARG A 176 -37.62 -2.68 -2.54
N TYR A 177 -37.76 -3.15 -1.31
CA TYR A 177 -39.06 -3.35 -0.67
C TYR A 177 -39.54 -2.04 -0.02
N ALA A 178 -40.86 -1.90 0.14
CA ALA A 178 -41.45 -0.76 0.83
C ALA A 178 -41.07 -0.77 2.32
N ARG A 179 -41.07 0.40 2.97
CA ARG A 179 -40.89 0.47 4.42
C ARG A 179 -42.05 -0.26 5.10
N GLY A 180 -41.75 -1.12 6.08
CA GLY A 180 -42.74 -1.94 6.78
C GLY A 180 -42.90 -3.37 6.24
N THR A 181 -42.17 -3.77 5.20
CA THR A 181 -42.20 -5.17 4.71
C THR A 181 -41.52 -6.17 5.66
N THR A 182 -40.60 -5.71 6.51
CA THR A 182 -39.92 -6.56 7.52
C THR A 182 -40.63 -6.46 8.86
N PRO A 183 -41.10 -7.57 9.46
CA PRO A 183 -41.70 -7.53 10.80
C PRO A 183 -40.62 -7.17 11.84
N VAL A 184 -40.88 -6.13 12.64
CA VAL A 184 -40.01 -5.67 13.72
C VAL A 184 -40.61 -6.10 15.05
N LEU A 185 -39.84 -6.85 15.85
CA LEU A 185 -40.29 -7.39 17.14
C LEU A 185 -40.14 -6.39 18.31
N GLY A 186 -39.21 -5.44 18.19
CA GLY A 186 -38.96 -4.41 19.19
C GLY A 186 -38.15 -3.26 18.59
N GLU A 187 -38.43 -2.05 19.04
CA GLU A 187 -37.74 -0.83 18.62
C GLU A 187 -37.37 -0.03 19.88
N THR A 188 -36.15 0.50 19.94
CA THR A 188 -35.71 1.40 21.01
C THR A 188 -35.20 2.67 20.36
N ILE A 189 -35.81 3.80 20.74
CA ILE A 189 -35.47 5.11 20.20
C ILE A 189 -34.84 5.92 21.32
N THR A 190 -33.51 6.07 21.28
CA THR A 190 -32.78 6.95 22.19
C THR A 190 -32.74 8.35 21.60
N ARG A 191 -33.43 9.31 22.23
CA ARG A 191 -33.32 10.72 21.89
C ARG A 191 -32.07 11.29 22.55
N LEU A 192 -31.17 11.83 21.74
CA LEU A 192 -29.99 12.55 22.22
C LEU A 192 -30.42 14.01 22.50
N GLU A 193 -30.31 14.45 23.75
CA GLU A 193 -30.41 15.86 24.11
C GLU A 193 -28.99 16.45 24.20
N LEU A 194 -28.79 17.61 23.57
CA LEU A 194 -27.51 18.32 23.54
C LEU A 194 -27.38 19.09 24.86
N VAL A 195 -26.69 18.51 25.84
CA VAL A 195 -26.63 19.03 27.23
C VAL A 195 -25.61 20.17 27.36
N GLU A 196 -24.52 20.16 26.60
CA GLU A 196 -23.50 21.22 26.66
C GLU A 196 -22.67 21.27 25.36
N GLU A 197 -22.44 22.48 24.84
CA GLU A 197 -21.57 22.76 23.70
C GLU A 197 -20.35 23.54 24.21
N SER A 198 -19.23 22.85 24.43
CA SER A 198 -17.98 23.49 24.87
C SER A 198 -17.05 23.72 23.67
N VAL A 199 -17.00 24.95 23.18
CA VAL A 199 -16.03 25.36 22.13
C VAL A 199 -14.67 25.55 22.78
N HIS A 200 -13.74 24.64 22.53
CA HIS A 200 -12.34 24.80 22.93
C HIS A 200 -11.61 25.58 21.83
N ILE A 201 -11.38 26.87 22.06
CA ILE A 201 -10.50 27.68 21.22
C ILE A 201 -9.07 27.28 21.60
N MET A 202 -8.37 26.60 20.71
CA MET A 202 -6.92 26.45 20.85
C MET A 202 -6.28 27.79 20.48
N GLU A 203 -5.79 28.54 21.47
CA GLU A 203 -4.84 29.62 21.22
C GLU A 203 -3.56 28.99 20.66
N THR A 204 -3.26 29.27 19.39
CA THR A 204 -1.93 29.08 18.84
C THR A 204 -1.07 30.23 19.35
N ASP A 205 -0.25 29.98 20.37
CA ASP A 205 0.82 30.88 20.76
C ASP A 205 1.79 31.05 19.58
N GLU A 206 1.63 32.16 18.85
CA GLU A 206 2.67 32.70 17.99
C GLU A 206 3.79 33.28 18.87
N THR A 207 4.64 32.43 19.45
CA THR A 207 5.88 32.90 20.06
C THR A 207 7.08 32.00 19.76
N CYS A 208 8.02 32.61 19.02
CA CYS A 208 9.43 32.31 18.72
C CYS A 208 9.75 31.37 17.56
#